data_AF-A0A975K9R6-F1
#
_entry.id   AF-A0A975K9R6-F1
#
_cell.length_a   1.000
_cell.length_b   1.000
_cell.length_c   1.000
_cell.angle_alpha   90.00
_cell.angle_beta   90.00
_cell.angle_gamma   90.00
#
_symmetry.space_group_name_H-M   'P 1'
#
loop_
_entity.id
_entity.type
_entity.pdbx_description
1 polymer ?
#
loop_
_entity_poly.entity_id
_entity_poly.type
_entity_poly.pdbx_seq_one_letter_code
_entity_poly.pdbx_strand_id
1 'polypeptide(L)'
;MKASLQDKLDSDARAVLDLIEASGRPPLNQLSVAQAREAVCASLAVLGKAPPPVREHDCDIAGPGGSVPVRIYRPLGEAGEAALPALLYIHGGGWMLGDFAYGAWFCASLAQLLGIAVVSVDFRLAPEHPYPAGLDDCMAVLRHLHGHADMLAINGGRIAIAGDSAGGNLAAACALMARDEGISLKAQILIYPVTDLLEEGESYARNAEGFGLTADVMRWFKSAYRNGADAADWRVSPLRAERMDALAPALVLTCGFDPLYAEGNAYAERLARAGVPVLHIQYRDQIHGFLMWAEKVGAAEQALAQIVGELRHRLFA
;
A
#
# COMPACT_ATOMS: atom_id res chain seq x y z
N MET A 1 28.24 12.21 10.83
CA MET A 1 26.90 12.39 10.22
C MET A 1 26.06 11.12 10.17
N LYS A 2 26.57 9.92 9.80
CA LYS A 2 25.77 8.66 9.87
C LYS A 2 25.38 8.27 11.31
N ALA A 3 26.28 8.41 12.29
CA ALA A 3 25.97 8.13 13.70
C ALA A 3 24.81 9.00 14.26
N SER A 4 24.75 10.30 13.91
CA SER A 4 23.71 11.23 14.40
C SER A 4 22.32 11.03 13.76
N LEU A 5 22.22 10.22 12.71
CA LEU A 5 20.94 9.81 12.11
C LEU A 5 20.41 8.54 12.79
N GLN A 6 21.28 7.61 13.16
CA GLN A 6 20.87 6.38 13.86
C GLN A 6 20.25 6.66 15.23
N ASP A 7 20.70 7.71 15.93
CA ASP A 7 20.18 8.14 17.24
C ASP A 7 18.74 8.69 17.18
N LYS A 8 18.22 8.96 15.99
CA LYS A 8 16.84 9.46 15.77
C LYS A 8 15.88 8.39 15.26
N LEU A 9 16.37 7.16 15.07
CA LEU A 9 15.52 6.04 14.69
C LEU A 9 14.76 5.57 15.93
N ASP A 10 13.46 5.32 15.75
CA ASP A 10 12.62 4.71 16.77
C ASP A 10 13.21 3.39 17.27
N SER A 11 13.08 3.12 18.58
CA SER A 11 13.71 1.95 19.21
C SER A 11 13.12 0.63 18.72
N ASP A 12 11.83 0.60 18.40
CA ASP A 12 11.18 -0.60 17.87
C ASP A 12 11.61 -0.84 16.43
N ALA A 13 11.69 0.23 15.63
CA ALA A 13 12.23 0.16 14.28
C ALA A 13 13.69 -0.32 14.28
N ARG A 14 14.53 0.15 15.22
CA ARG A 14 15.88 -0.38 15.43
C ARG A 14 15.87 -1.87 15.74
N ALA A 15 15.03 -2.31 16.68
CA ALA A 15 14.95 -3.71 17.05
C ALA A 15 14.55 -4.62 15.88
N VAL A 16 13.65 -4.15 14.99
CA VAL A 16 13.31 -4.86 13.75
C VAL A 16 14.52 -4.98 12.82
N LEU A 17 15.29 -3.91 12.63
CA LEU A 17 16.51 -3.96 11.82
C LEU A 17 17.54 -4.94 12.39
N ASP A 18 17.74 -4.93 13.71
CA ASP A 18 18.67 -5.83 14.38
C ASP A 18 18.24 -7.29 14.24
N LEU A 19 16.93 -7.59 14.28
CA LEU A 19 16.39 -8.92 14.02
C LEU A 19 16.60 -9.36 12.56
N ILE A 20 16.42 -8.46 11.61
CA ILE A 20 16.68 -8.74 10.19
C ILE A 20 18.16 -9.03 9.97
N GLU A 21 19.06 -8.23 10.54
CA GLU A 21 20.51 -8.45 10.47
C GLU A 21 20.92 -9.78 11.12
N ALA A 22 20.41 -10.06 12.32
CA ALA A 22 20.69 -11.29 13.05
C ALA A 22 20.18 -12.56 12.34
N SER A 23 19.19 -12.43 11.45
CA SER A 23 18.70 -13.57 10.64
C SER A 23 19.76 -14.11 9.68
N GLY A 24 20.80 -13.32 9.36
CA GLY A 24 21.84 -13.69 8.40
C GLY A 24 21.32 -13.90 6.97
N ARG A 25 20.06 -13.56 6.68
CA ARG A 25 19.46 -13.72 5.37
C ARG A 25 20.12 -12.76 4.37
N PRO A 26 20.46 -13.21 3.14
CA PRO A 26 20.89 -12.30 2.09
C PRO A 26 19.84 -11.22 1.79
N PRO A 27 20.25 -10.03 1.30
CA PRO A 27 19.34 -9.03 0.77
C PRO A 27 18.37 -9.61 -0.27
N LEU A 28 17.14 -9.09 -0.33
CA LEU A 28 16.08 -9.64 -1.20
C LEU A 28 16.50 -9.72 -2.68
N ASN A 29 17.25 -8.73 -3.17
CA ASN A 29 17.74 -8.68 -4.54
C ASN A 29 18.88 -9.68 -4.85
N GLN A 30 19.34 -10.45 -3.85
CA GLN A 30 20.29 -11.57 -4.01
C GLN A 30 19.61 -12.94 -3.92
N LEU A 31 18.30 -12.97 -3.66
CA LEU A 31 17.49 -14.19 -3.65
C LEU A 31 16.84 -14.40 -5.02
N SER A 32 16.43 -15.64 -5.31
CA SER A 32 15.43 -15.85 -6.36
C SER A 32 14.09 -15.22 -5.95
N VAL A 33 13.22 -14.90 -6.92
CA VAL A 33 11.89 -14.31 -6.64
C VAL A 33 11.06 -15.20 -5.70
N ALA A 34 11.08 -16.52 -5.90
CA ALA A 34 10.39 -17.47 -5.03
C ALA A 34 10.91 -17.42 -3.59
N GLN A 35 12.23 -17.42 -3.40
CA GLN A 35 12.84 -17.29 -2.07
C GLN A 35 12.55 -15.93 -1.43
N ALA A 36 12.49 -14.84 -2.22
CA ALA A 36 12.12 -13.52 -1.72
C ALA A 36 10.66 -13.48 -1.25
N ARG A 37 9.73 -14.15 -1.96
CA ARG A 37 8.32 -14.30 -1.54
C ARG A 37 8.22 -15.06 -0.21
N GLU A 38 8.85 -16.23 -0.12
CA GLU A 38 8.90 -17.02 1.12
C GLU A 38 9.52 -16.23 2.29
N ALA A 39 10.59 -15.48 2.01
CA ALA A 39 11.28 -14.66 3.00
C ALA A 39 10.36 -13.60 3.61
N VAL A 40 9.54 -12.92 2.80
CA VAL A 40 8.58 -11.91 3.27
C VAL A 40 7.49 -12.56 4.13
N CYS A 41 6.90 -13.68 3.68
CA CYS A 41 5.88 -14.39 4.46
C CYS A 41 6.44 -14.86 5.82
N ALA A 42 7.67 -15.37 5.84
CA ALA A 42 8.34 -15.78 7.08
C ALA A 42 8.62 -14.59 8.01
N SER A 43 8.99 -13.42 7.47
CA SER A 43 9.19 -12.21 8.27
C SER A 43 7.88 -11.72 8.90
N LEU A 44 6.77 -11.72 8.14
CA LEU A 44 5.45 -11.35 8.63
C LEU A 44 4.94 -12.29 9.72
N ALA A 45 5.25 -13.58 9.66
CA ALA A 45 4.89 -14.53 10.71
C ALA A 45 5.54 -14.23 12.08
N VAL A 46 6.65 -13.49 12.09
CA VAL A 46 7.42 -13.15 13.32
C VAL A 46 7.20 -11.70 13.75
N LEU A 47 7.12 -10.78 12.79
CA LEU A 47 7.08 -9.34 13.01
C LEU A 47 5.67 -8.76 12.84
N GLY A 48 4.80 -9.47 12.12
CA GLY A 48 3.41 -9.08 11.91
C GLY A 48 2.53 -9.49 13.09
N LYS A 49 1.47 -8.73 13.29
CA LYS A 49 0.47 -8.99 14.33
C LYS A 49 -0.60 -9.94 13.80
N ALA A 50 -1.16 -10.79 14.66
CA ALA A 50 -2.27 -11.66 14.26
C ALA A 50 -3.53 -10.83 13.91
N PRO A 51 -4.23 -11.16 12.82
CA PRO A 51 -5.47 -10.46 12.45
C PRO A 51 -6.57 -10.67 13.51
N PRO A 52 -7.36 -9.63 13.85
CA PRO A 52 -8.55 -9.81 14.68
C PRO A 52 -9.59 -10.68 13.96
N PRO A 53 -10.52 -11.30 14.69
CA PRO A 53 -11.52 -12.18 14.09
C PRO A 53 -12.52 -11.37 13.24
N VAL A 54 -12.68 -11.80 11.99
CA VAL A 54 -13.60 -11.25 10.98
C VAL A 54 -14.15 -12.38 10.12
N ARG A 55 -15.15 -12.11 9.28
CA ARG A 55 -15.53 -13.04 8.22
C ARG A 55 -14.67 -12.81 6.99
N GLU A 56 -14.10 -13.88 6.47
CA GLU A 56 -13.30 -13.88 5.26
C GLU A 56 -14.03 -14.66 4.17
N HIS A 57 -14.06 -14.10 2.96
CA HIS A 57 -14.60 -14.76 1.79
C HIS A 57 -13.68 -14.50 0.60
N ASP A 58 -13.18 -15.58 0.00
CA ASP A 58 -12.39 -15.51 -1.21
C ASP A 58 -13.29 -15.67 -2.42
N CYS A 59 -13.13 -14.79 -3.39
CA CYS A 59 -13.80 -14.89 -4.68
C CYS A 59 -12.93 -14.33 -5.81
N ASP A 60 -13.42 -14.51 -7.03
CA ASP A 60 -12.72 -14.24 -8.27
C ASP A 60 -13.45 -13.12 -9.01
N ILE A 61 -12.72 -12.05 -9.35
CA ILE A 61 -13.23 -10.94 -10.17
C ILE A 61 -12.64 -11.06 -11.58
N ALA A 62 -13.49 -10.92 -12.61
CA ALA A 62 -13.01 -10.93 -13.98
C ALA A 62 -12.10 -9.72 -14.27
N GLY A 63 -10.86 -9.99 -14.68
CA GLY A 63 -9.89 -8.99 -15.13
C GLY A 63 -9.42 -9.21 -16.57
N PRO A 64 -8.67 -8.25 -17.14
CA PRO A 64 -8.22 -8.31 -18.54
C PRO A 64 -7.31 -9.51 -18.87
N GLY A 65 -6.59 -10.02 -17.87
CA GLY A 65 -5.68 -11.17 -18.01
C GLY A 65 -6.24 -12.50 -17.51
N GLY A 66 -7.52 -12.56 -17.16
CA GLY A 66 -8.14 -13.70 -16.50
C GLY A 66 -8.75 -13.33 -15.16
N SER A 67 -8.96 -14.32 -14.30
CA SER A 67 -9.49 -14.08 -12.96
C SER A 67 -8.49 -13.35 -12.07
N VAL A 68 -8.98 -12.39 -11.30
CA VAL A 68 -8.25 -11.66 -10.26
C VAL A 68 -8.79 -12.11 -8.91
N PRO A 69 -8.02 -12.88 -8.13
CA PRO A 69 -8.44 -13.30 -6.81
C PRO A 69 -8.55 -12.10 -5.86
N VAL A 70 -9.61 -12.09 -5.07
CA VAL A 70 -9.79 -11.13 -3.98
C VAL A 70 -10.22 -11.82 -2.70
N ARG A 71 -9.79 -11.27 -1.57
CA ARG A 71 -10.27 -11.64 -0.24
C ARG A 71 -11.09 -10.50 0.33
N ILE A 72 -12.31 -10.81 0.73
CA ILE A 72 -13.24 -9.86 1.34
C ILE A 72 -13.30 -10.10 2.84
N TYR A 73 -12.90 -9.09 3.60
CA TYR A 73 -13.01 -9.04 5.06
C TYR A 73 -14.27 -8.27 5.44
N ARG A 74 -15.11 -8.87 6.29
CA ARG A 74 -16.32 -8.23 6.84
C ARG A 74 -16.34 -8.32 8.36
N PRO A 75 -16.86 -7.29 9.06
CA PRO A 75 -17.03 -7.35 10.50
C PRO A 75 -17.94 -8.51 10.91
N LEU A 76 -17.74 -9.03 12.12
CA LEU A 76 -18.63 -10.03 12.72
C LEU A 76 -20.00 -9.41 13.09
N GLY A 77 -21.02 -10.27 13.21
CA GLY A 77 -22.37 -9.89 13.64
C GLY A 77 -23.26 -9.34 12.52
N GLU A 78 -24.46 -8.87 12.89
CA GLU A 78 -25.49 -8.43 11.93
C GLU A 78 -25.03 -7.25 11.04
N ALA A 79 -24.12 -6.41 11.56
CA ALA A 79 -23.53 -5.33 10.77
C ALA A 79 -22.82 -5.85 9.51
N GLY A 80 -22.28 -7.07 9.55
CA GLY A 80 -21.62 -7.68 8.40
C GLY A 80 -22.57 -8.11 7.28
N GLU A 81 -23.89 -8.16 7.51
CA GLU A 81 -24.91 -8.55 6.51
C GLU A 81 -25.42 -7.38 5.67
N ALA A 82 -25.15 -6.13 6.09
CA ALA A 82 -25.63 -4.94 5.41
C ALA A 82 -24.83 -4.62 4.14
N ALA A 83 -25.36 -3.73 3.29
CA ALA A 83 -24.58 -3.08 2.23
C ALA A 83 -23.57 -2.09 2.86
N LEU A 84 -22.31 -2.50 2.95
CA LEU A 84 -21.27 -1.74 3.67
C LEU A 84 -20.52 -0.76 2.77
N PRO A 85 -20.05 0.40 3.28
CA PRO A 85 -18.94 1.10 2.65
C PRO A 85 -17.77 0.13 2.42
N ALA A 86 -16.98 0.38 1.37
CA ALA A 86 -15.91 -0.53 0.96
C ALA A 86 -14.56 0.18 0.90
N LEU A 87 -13.50 -0.57 1.21
CA LEU A 87 -12.12 -0.20 0.95
C LEU A 87 -11.49 -1.23 0.02
N LEU A 88 -10.99 -0.81 -1.14
CA LEU A 88 -10.05 -1.62 -1.92
C LEU A 88 -8.65 -1.46 -1.32
N TYR A 89 -8.06 -2.54 -0.83
CA TYR A 89 -6.69 -2.58 -0.34
C TYR A 89 -5.78 -3.26 -1.36
N ILE A 90 -4.67 -2.60 -1.69
CA ILE A 90 -3.63 -3.11 -2.60
C ILE A 90 -2.34 -3.25 -1.80
N HIS A 91 -1.82 -4.46 -1.69
CA HIS A 91 -0.65 -4.74 -0.87
C HIS A 91 0.67 -4.22 -1.47
N GLY A 92 1.64 -3.94 -0.61
CA GLY A 92 3.02 -3.63 -0.96
C GLY A 92 3.82 -4.83 -1.48
N GLY A 93 5.13 -4.83 -1.24
CA GLY A 93 6.02 -5.93 -1.69
C GLY A 93 6.66 -5.71 -3.06
N GLY A 94 6.85 -4.46 -3.48
CA GLY A 94 7.64 -4.13 -4.68
C GLY A 94 7.10 -4.71 -5.98
N TRP A 95 5.77 -4.86 -6.09
CA TRP A 95 5.04 -5.48 -7.22
C TRP A 95 5.41 -6.95 -7.50
N MET A 96 6.28 -7.54 -6.69
CA MET A 96 6.84 -8.88 -6.91
C MET A 96 6.51 -9.85 -5.78
N LEU A 97 6.19 -9.32 -4.61
CA LEU A 97 6.04 -10.04 -3.35
C LEU A 97 4.69 -9.69 -2.72
N GLY A 98 4.28 -10.51 -1.76
CA GLY A 98 3.00 -10.36 -1.06
C GLY A 98 1.92 -11.28 -1.61
N ASP A 99 0.92 -11.52 -0.76
CA ASP A 99 -0.29 -12.29 -0.98
C ASP A 99 -1.34 -11.78 0.04
N PHE A 100 -2.47 -12.48 0.21
CA PHE A 100 -3.47 -12.12 1.22
C PHE A 100 -2.93 -12.08 2.66
N ALA A 101 -1.88 -12.84 2.99
CA ALA A 101 -1.30 -12.82 4.33
C ALA A 101 -0.55 -11.52 4.61
N TYR A 102 -0.03 -10.84 3.57
CA TYR A 102 0.72 -9.58 3.70
C TYR A 102 -0.06 -8.51 4.47
N GLY A 103 -1.29 -8.26 4.04
CA GLY A 103 -2.15 -7.21 4.59
C GLY A 103 -3.20 -7.70 5.59
N ALA A 104 -3.18 -8.98 5.99
CA ALA A 104 -4.30 -9.61 6.69
C ALA A 104 -4.67 -8.88 7.99
N TRP A 105 -3.68 -8.54 8.83
CA TRP A 105 -3.93 -7.79 10.07
C TRP A 105 -4.52 -6.41 9.81
N PHE A 106 -3.97 -5.68 8.84
CA PHE A 106 -4.44 -4.35 8.49
C PHE A 106 -5.89 -4.40 7.96
N CYS A 107 -6.17 -5.30 7.02
CA CYS A 107 -7.50 -5.45 6.42
C CYS A 107 -8.55 -5.88 7.45
N ALA A 108 -8.27 -6.92 8.24
CA ALA A 108 -9.18 -7.40 9.27
C ALA A 108 -9.41 -6.33 10.35
N SER A 109 -8.37 -5.59 10.75
CA SER A 109 -8.49 -4.51 11.71
C SER A 109 -9.38 -3.37 11.20
N LEU A 110 -9.20 -2.95 9.94
CA LEU A 110 -10.06 -1.92 9.35
C LEU A 110 -11.51 -2.39 9.23
N ALA A 111 -11.75 -3.62 8.77
CA ALA A 111 -13.10 -4.18 8.67
C ALA A 111 -13.80 -4.17 10.04
N GLN A 112 -13.10 -4.61 11.09
CA GLN A 112 -13.65 -4.68 12.44
C GLN A 112 -13.82 -3.31 13.11
N LEU A 113 -12.86 -2.41 13.01
CA LEU A 113 -12.87 -1.10 13.70
C LEU A 113 -13.80 -0.07 13.04
N LEU A 114 -14.03 -0.18 11.73
CA LEU A 114 -14.89 0.73 10.97
C LEU A 114 -16.26 0.14 10.64
N GLY A 115 -16.42 -1.18 10.72
CA GLY A 115 -17.64 -1.85 10.26
C GLY A 115 -17.83 -1.70 8.75
N ILE A 116 -16.75 -1.89 7.97
CA ILE A 116 -16.74 -1.77 6.50
C ILE A 116 -16.33 -3.09 5.85
N ALA A 117 -16.63 -3.25 4.56
CA ALA A 117 -16.02 -4.30 3.77
C ALA A 117 -14.61 -3.86 3.35
N VAL A 118 -13.60 -4.72 3.55
CA VAL A 118 -12.26 -4.50 3.00
C VAL A 118 -12.01 -5.58 1.95
N VAL A 119 -11.74 -5.18 0.72
CA VAL A 119 -11.45 -6.07 -0.40
C VAL A 119 -9.95 -5.98 -0.67
N SER A 120 -9.21 -7.02 -0.29
CA SER A 120 -7.79 -7.14 -0.62
C SER A 120 -7.65 -7.82 -1.97
N VAL A 121 -6.89 -7.22 -2.88
CA VAL A 121 -6.61 -7.79 -4.21
C VAL A 121 -5.29 -8.55 -4.22
N ASP A 122 -5.28 -9.76 -4.79
CA ASP A 122 -4.08 -10.55 -5.09
C ASP A 122 -3.76 -10.40 -6.59
N PHE A 123 -3.18 -9.25 -6.93
CA PHE A 123 -2.95 -8.86 -8.33
C PHE A 123 -1.75 -9.63 -8.91
N ARG A 124 -1.72 -9.79 -10.25
CA ARG A 124 -0.60 -10.45 -10.91
C ARG A 124 0.72 -9.73 -10.66
N LEU A 125 1.72 -10.50 -10.22
CA LEU A 125 3.03 -10.00 -9.79
C LEU A 125 4.08 -10.03 -10.91
N ALA A 126 5.01 -9.09 -10.86
CA ALA A 126 6.25 -9.13 -11.62
C ALA A 126 7.23 -10.17 -11.01
N PRO A 127 8.18 -10.70 -11.80
CA PRO A 127 8.41 -10.46 -13.22
C PRO A 127 7.55 -11.31 -14.15
N GLU A 128 6.76 -12.25 -13.63
CA GLU A 128 5.90 -13.13 -14.45
C GLU A 128 4.86 -12.32 -15.25
N HIS A 129 4.35 -11.27 -14.62
CA HIS A 129 3.37 -10.35 -15.18
C HIS A 129 3.81 -8.90 -14.89
N PRO A 130 4.74 -8.34 -15.68
CA PRO A 130 5.21 -6.97 -15.48
C PRO A 130 4.11 -5.94 -15.81
N TYR A 131 4.41 -4.66 -15.62
CA TYR A 131 3.54 -3.55 -16.00
C TYR A 131 2.98 -3.74 -17.43
N PRO A 132 1.66 -3.54 -17.66
CA PRO A 132 0.66 -3.01 -16.72
C PRO A 132 -0.18 -4.06 -15.96
N ALA A 133 0.19 -5.34 -15.95
CA ALA A 133 -0.70 -6.42 -15.53
C ALA A 133 -1.34 -6.24 -14.13
N GLY A 134 -0.52 -5.97 -13.10
CA GLY A 134 -1.04 -5.75 -11.74
C GLY A 134 -1.89 -4.48 -11.60
N LEU A 135 -1.58 -3.42 -12.35
CA LEU A 135 -2.39 -2.21 -12.40
C LEU A 135 -3.76 -2.46 -13.04
N ASP A 136 -3.77 -3.21 -14.15
CA ASP A 136 -4.99 -3.60 -14.85
C ASP A 136 -5.91 -4.44 -13.95
N ASP A 137 -5.34 -5.34 -13.16
CA ASP A 137 -6.09 -6.17 -12.20
C ASP A 137 -6.71 -5.31 -11.09
N CYS A 138 -5.93 -4.40 -10.49
CA CYS A 138 -6.42 -3.49 -9.46
C CYS A 138 -7.56 -2.60 -9.97
N MET A 139 -7.44 -2.08 -11.19
CA MET A 139 -8.49 -1.28 -11.82
C MET A 139 -9.72 -2.12 -12.18
N ALA A 140 -9.55 -3.37 -12.60
CA ALA A 140 -10.67 -4.27 -12.85
C ALA A 140 -11.46 -4.54 -11.57
N VAL A 141 -10.78 -4.79 -10.45
CA VAL A 141 -11.42 -4.91 -9.13
C VAL A 141 -12.14 -3.62 -8.77
N LEU A 142 -11.49 -2.46 -8.87
CA LEU A 142 -12.13 -1.18 -8.54
C LEU A 142 -13.41 -0.93 -9.36
N ARG A 143 -13.35 -1.14 -10.68
CA ARG A 143 -14.52 -1.04 -11.56
C ARG A 143 -15.62 -2.03 -11.16
N HIS A 144 -15.25 -3.25 -10.77
CA HIS A 144 -16.20 -4.24 -10.30
C HIS A 144 -16.88 -3.82 -8.99
N LEU A 145 -16.12 -3.31 -8.01
CA LEU A 145 -16.67 -2.81 -6.75
C LEU A 145 -17.67 -1.67 -6.99
N HIS A 146 -17.37 -0.78 -7.95
CA HIS A 146 -18.26 0.33 -8.30
C HIS A 146 -19.51 -0.13 -9.06
N GLY A 147 -19.35 -0.99 -10.08
CA GLY A 147 -20.42 -1.38 -11.00
C GLY A 147 -21.29 -2.56 -10.56
N HIS A 148 -20.82 -3.38 -9.61
CA HIS A 148 -21.47 -4.62 -9.17
C HIS A 148 -21.64 -4.70 -7.64
N ALA A 149 -21.77 -3.54 -7.00
CA ALA A 149 -21.80 -3.39 -5.55
C ALA A 149 -22.81 -4.30 -4.83
N ASP A 150 -24.00 -4.50 -5.41
CA ASP A 150 -25.07 -5.33 -4.85
C ASP A 150 -24.65 -6.81 -4.70
N MET A 151 -23.88 -7.34 -5.66
CA MET A 151 -23.40 -8.73 -5.61
C MET A 151 -22.41 -8.98 -4.47
N LEU A 152 -21.74 -7.93 -4.01
CA LEU A 152 -20.77 -7.99 -2.91
C LEU A 152 -21.34 -7.46 -1.59
N ALA A 153 -22.64 -7.11 -1.56
CA ALA A 153 -23.27 -6.41 -0.44
C ALA A 153 -22.41 -5.23 0.04
N ILE A 154 -21.98 -4.38 -0.90
CA ILE A 154 -21.26 -3.13 -0.63
C ILE A 154 -22.05 -1.93 -1.17
N ASN A 155 -21.71 -0.73 -0.71
CA ASN A 155 -22.24 0.52 -1.22
C ASN A 155 -21.28 1.11 -2.26
N GLY A 156 -21.62 0.98 -3.54
CA GLY A 156 -20.80 1.44 -4.67
C GLY A 156 -20.53 2.95 -4.70
N GLY A 157 -21.33 3.75 -3.97
CA GLY A 157 -21.14 5.19 -3.79
C GLY A 157 -20.24 5.56 -2.60
N ARG A 158 -19.77 4.59 -1.82
CA ARG A 158 -18.92 4.77 -0.63
C ARG A 158 -17.71 3.86 -0.67
N ILE A 159 -16.87 4.05 -1.70
CA ILE A 159 -15.64 3.30 -1.92
C ILE A 159 -14.44 4.19 -1.61
N ALA A 160 -13.50 3.69 -0.80
CA ALA A 160 -12.16 4.23 -0.67
C ALA A 160 -11.14 3.26 -1.29
N ILE A 161 -9.93 3.76 -1.55
CA ILE A 161 -8.79 2.95 -1.97
C ILE A 161 -7.63 3.14 -0.99
N ALA A 162 -6.90 2.09 -0.71
CA ALA A 162 -5.70 2.12 0.10
C ALA A 162 -4.62 1.24 -0.49
N GLY A 163 -3.37 1.61 -0.26
CA GLY A 163 -2.25 0.73 -0.53
C GLY A 163 -0.97 1.22 0.13
N ASP A 164 -0.06 0.28 0.34
CA ASP A 164 1.22 0.54 0.98
C ASP A 164 2.39 0.28 0.02
N SER A 165 3.45 1.10 0.08
CA SER A 165 4.63 0.93 -0.77
C SER A 165 4.29 0.86 -2.27
N ALA A 166 4.60 -0.25 -2.93
CA ALA A 166 4.21 -0.56 -4.31
C ALA A 166 2.67 -0.67 -4.50
N GLY A 167 1.92 -1.12 -3.49
CA GLY A 167 0.46 -1.03 -3.49
C GLY A 167 -0.03 0.41 -3.40
N GLY A 168 0.71 1.28 -2.70
CA GLY A 168 0.48 2.73 -2.68
C GLY A 168 0.69 3.38 -4.05
N ASN A 169 1.65 2.88 -4.84
CA ASN A 169 1.82 3.27 -6.25
C ASN A 169 0.59 2.91 -7.09
N LEU A 170 0.16 1.65 -7.01
CA LEU A 170 -1.01 1.16 -7.74
C LEU A 170 -2.29 1.88 -7.29
N ALA A 171 -2.47 2.14 -6.00
CA ALA A 171 -3.59 2.89 -5.46
C ALA A 171 -3.64 4.33 -5.98
N ALA A 172 -2.50 5.02 -6.03
CA ALA A 172 -2.39 6.37 -6.58
C ALA A 172 -2.70 6.40 -8.09
N ALA A 173 -2.15 5.45 -8.87
CA ALA A 173 -2.45 5.31 -10.29
C ALA A 173 -3.94 4.98 -10.53
N CYS A 174 -4.51 4.07 -9.74
CA CYS A 174 -5.93 3.73 -9.80
C CYS A 174 -6.81 4.93 -9.45
N ALA A 175 -6.44 5.78 -8.49
CA ALA A 175 -7.20 6.98 -8.15
C ALA A 175 -7.24 7.99 -9.30
N LEU A 176 -6.11 8.17 -10.01
CA LEU A 176 -6.04 8.98 -11.23
C LEU A 176 -6.91 8.41 -12.35
N MET A 177 -6.82 7.10 -12.61
CA MET A 177 -7.65 6.44 -13.62
C MET A 177 -9.14 6.48 -13.27
N ALA A 178 -9.48 6.27 -11.99
CA ALA A 178 -10.85 6.35 -11.49
C ALA A 178 -11.46 7.73 -11.72
N ARG A 179 -10.72 8.81 -11.44
CA ARG A 179 -11.14 10.17 -11.76
C ARG A 179 -11.44 10.32 -13.26
N ASP A 180 -10.52 9.86 -14.11
CA ASP A 180 -10.65 9.99 -15.56
C ASP A 180 -11.83 9.16 -16.12
N GLU A 181 -12.20 8.07 -15.44
CA GLU A 181 -13.37 7.23 -15.74
C GLU A 181 -14.67 7.68 -15.06
N GLY A 182 -14.63 8.72 -14.21
CA GLY A 182 -15.79 9.19 -13.46
C GLY A 182 -16.19 8.32 -12.25
N ILE A 183 -15.32 7.41 -11.82
CA ILE A 183 -15.51 6.60 -10.60
C ILE A 183 -15.15 7.46 -9.38
N SER A 184 -16.18 7.88 -8.63
CA SER A 184 -16.00 8.73 -7.45
C SER A 184 -15.53 7.93 -6.23
N LEU A 185 -14.25 8.10 -5.86
CA LEU A 185 -13.69 7.61 -4.60
C LEU A 185 -13.95 8.59 -3.44
N LYS A 186 -14.15 8.07 -2.23
CA LYS A 186 -14.33 8.86 -0.99
C LYS A 186 -13.02 9.21 -0.30
N ALA A 187 -12.01 8.36 -0.45
CA ALA A 187 -10.67 8.59 0.07
C ALA A 187 -9.63 7.79 -0.71
N GLN A 188 -8.39 8.27 -0.72
CA GLN A 188 -7.19 7.51 -1.07
C GLN A 188 -6.23 7.50 0.14
N ILE A 189 -5.87 6.32 0.63
CA ILE A 189 -4.95 6.14 1.75
C ILE A 189 -3.63 5.60 1.20
N LEU A 190 -2.61 6.46 1.15
CA LEU A 190 -1.33 6.16 0.53
C LEU A 190 -0.26 6.02 1.61
N ILE A 191 0.18 4.80 1.84
CA ILE A 191 1.05 4.46 2.96
C ILE A 191 2.47 4.29 2.43
N TYR A 192 3.37 5.23 2.75
CA TYR A 192 4.75 5.32 2.24
C TYR A 192 4.87 4.94 0.74
N PRO A 193 4.08 5.58 -0.14
CA PRO A 193 3.87 5.11 -1.50
C PRO A 193 5.11 5.28 -2.37
N VAL A 194 5.35 4.33 -3.29
CA VAL A 194 6.23 4.60 -4.44
C VAL A 194 5.47 5.50 -5.41
N THR A 195 6.02 6.65 -5.78
CA THR A 195 5.35 7.61 -6.67
C THR A 195 6.21 8.05 -7.85
N ASP A 196 7.52 7.74 -7.83
CA ASP A 196 8.43 8.07 -8.93
C ASP A 196 9.49 6.98 -9.18
N LEU A 197 9.54 6.47 -10.40
CA LEU A 197 10.49 5.43 -10.79
C LEU A 197 11.80 5.97 -11.39
N LEU A 198 12.01 7.30 -11.45
CA LEU A 198 13.30 7.89 -11.88
C LEU A 198 14.35 8.06 -10.77
N GLU A 199 14.04 7.79 -9.50
CA GLU A 199 15.00 7.87 -8.37
C GLU A 199 15.61 9.27 -8.15
N GLU A 200 14.85 10.35 -8.40
CA GLU A 200 15.37 11.73 -8.38
C GLU A 200 15.44 12.36 -6.96
N GLY A 201 14.88 11.72 -5.94
CA GLY A 201 14.75 12.28 -4.59
C GLY A 201 16.00 12.14 -3.70
N GLU A 202 16.29 13.16 -2.87
CA GLU A 202 17.43 13.14 -1.93
C GLU A 202 17.40 11.98 -0.93
N SER A 203 16.21 11.44 -0.63
CA SER A 203 16.02 10.33 0.30
C SER A 203 16.59 9.02 -0.23
N TYR A 204 16.66 8.82 -1.55
CA TYR A 204 17.30 7.64 -2.15
C TYR A 204 18.78 7.56 -1.79
N ALA A 205 19.49 8.69 -1.82
CA ALA A 205 20.89 8.75 -1.43
C ALA A 205 21.07 8.71 0.09
N ARG A 206 20.21 9.42 0.85
CA ARG A 206 20.30 9.51 2.31
C ARG A 206 20.02 8.17 3.00
N ASN A 207 19.04 7.42 2.51
CA ASN A 207 18.54 6.17 3.08
C ASN A 207 18.91 4.96 2.21
N ALA A 208 19.99 5.06 1.43
CA ALA A 208 20.36 4.04 0.44
C ALA A 208 20.59 2.64 1.04
N GLU A 209 21.06 2.57 2.30
CA GLU A 209 21.52 1.35 2.97
C GLU A 209 21.20 1.39 4.48
N GLY A 210 21.07 0.21 5.10
CA GLY A 210 21.07 0.06 6.56
C GLY A 210 19.73 0.30 7.28
N PHE A 211 18.64 0.54 6.54
CA PHE A 211 17.30 0.82 7.10
C PHE A 211 16.22 -0.11 6.53
N GLY A 212 16.59 -1.37 6.23
CA GLY A 212 15.69 -2.38 5.67
C GLY A 212 15.58 -2.25 4.15
N LEU A 213 14.66 -1.40 3.66
CA LEU A 213 14.53 -1.14 2.23
C LEU A 213 15.75 -0.34 1.73
N THR A 214 16.49 -0.88 0.77
CA THR A 214 17.68 -0.24 0.19
C THR A 214 17.41 0.28 -1.22
N ALA A 215 18.28 1.18 -1.70
CA ALA A 215 18.21 1.67 -3.07
C ALA A 215 18.38 0.53 -4.10
N ASP A 216 19.26 -0.45 -3.82
CA ASP A 216 19.48 -1.58 -4.73
C ASP A 216 18.30 -2.55 -4.77
N VAL A 217 17.63 -2.78 -3.64
CA VAL A 217 16.38 -3.56 -3.61
C VAL A 217 15.28 -2.82 -4.39
N MET A 218 15.18 -1.49 -4.26
CA MET A 218 14.24 -0.71 -5.06
C MET A 218 14.55 -0.77 -6.57
N ARG A 219 15.82 -0.67 -6.98
CA ARG A 219 16.21 -0.81 -8.40
C ARG A 219 15.81 -2.17 -8.96
N TRP A 220 16.01 -3.23 -8.17
CA TRP A 220 15.59 -4.58 -8.54
C TRP A 220 14.07 -4.66 -8.75
N PHE A 221 13.27 -4.16 -7.80
CA PHE A 221 11.81 -4.08 -7.94
C PHE A 221 11.37 -3.25 -9.16
N LYS A 222 11.90 -2.03 -9.30
CA LYS A 222 11.55 -1.11 -10.40
C LYS A 222 11.90 -1.72 -11.76
N SER A 223 13.03 -2.40 -11.88
CA SER A 223 13.45 -3.05 -13.12
C SER A 223 12.50 -4.19 -13.51
N ALA A 224 12.17 -5.06 -12.57
CA ALA A 224 11.26 -6.19 -12.82
C ALA A 224 9.83 -5.72 -13.14
N TYR A 225 9.32 -4.73 -12.40
CA TYR A 225 7.99 -4.18 -12.63
C TYR A 225 7.87 -3.45 -13.97
N ARG A 226 8.78 -2.52 -14.27
CA ARG A 226 8.69 -1.71 -15.49
C ARG A 226 8.87 -2.53 -16.76
N ASN A 227 9.80 -3.48 -16.76
CA ASN A 227 10.15 -4.31 -17.92
C ASN A 227 10.23 -3.52 -19.24
N GLY A 228 10.91 -2.37 -19.23
CA GLY A 228 11.10 -1.50 -20.40
C GLY A 228 10.03 -0.42 -20.62
N ALA A 229 8.93 -0.41 -19.85
CA ALA A 229 7.97 0.69 -19.85
C ALA A 229 8.62 2.02 -19.46
N ASP A 230 8.16 3.13 -20.02
CA ASP A 230 8.68 4.46 -19.70
C ASP A 230 8.48 4.78 -18.21
N ALA A 231 9.56 5.10 -17.49
CA ALA A 231 9.48 5.50 -16.10
C ALA A 231 8.79 6.86 -15.92
N ALA A 232 8.74 7.69 -16.96
CA ALA A 232 8.06 8.98 -16.93
C ALA A 232 6.54 8.86 -17.10
N ASP A 233 6.04 7.70 -17.54
CA ASP A 233 4.62 7.43 -17.67
C ASP A 233 3.92 7.57 -16.31
N TRP A 234 2.88 8.39 -16.22
CA TRP A 234 2.20 8.65 -14.96
C TRP A 234 1.50 7.41 -14.37
N ARG A 235 1.18 6.41 -15.20
CA ARG A 235 0.63 5.13 -14.75
C ARG A 235 1.67 4.25 -14.05
N VAL A 236 2.95 4.53 -14.30
CA VAL A 236 4.10 3.91 -13.64
C VAL A 236 4.55 4.77 -12.46
N SER A 237 4.67 6.08 -12.69
CA SER A 237 5.10 7.10 -11.74
C SER A 237 3.99 8.14 -11.52
N PRO A 238 3.02 7.90 -10.63
CA PRO A 238 1.89 8.80 -10.38
C PRO A 238 2.31 10.26 -10.09
N LEU A 239 3.50 10.48 -9.50
CA LEU A 239 4.06 11.82 -9.28
C LEU A 239 4.26 12.62 -10.57
N ARG A 240 4.16 12.00 -11.74
CA ARG A 240 4.35 12.62 -13.05
C ARG A 240 3.05 12.90 -13.80
N ALA A 241 1.88 12.60 -13.21
CA ALA A 241 0.60 12.94 -13.82
C ALA A 241 0.51 14.45 -14.07
N GLU A 242 0.04 14.88 -15.25
CA GLU A 242 -0.06 16.30 -15.59
C GLU A 242 -1.05 17.02 -14.64
N ARG A 243 -2.16 16.36 -14.34
CA ARG A 243 -3.26 16.87 -13.52
C ARG A 243 -3.47 16.08 -12.26
N MET A 244 -3.58 16.79 -11.13
CA MET A 244 -3.80 16.24 -9.79
C MET A 244 -5.11 16.74 -9.15
N ASP A 245 -5.87 17.57 -9.86
CA ASP A 245 -7.16 18.09 -9.40
C ASP A 245 -8.25 17.01 -9.47
N ALA A 246 -9.37 17.27 -8.77
CA ALA A 246 -10.56 16.42 -8.72
C ALA A 246 -10.33 14.96 -8.26
N LEU A 247 -9.20 14.68 -7.62
CA LEU A 247 -8.95 13.40 -6.94
C LEU A 247 -9.67 13.35 -5.59
N ALA A 248 -9.91 12.14 -5.10
CA ALA A 248 -10.47 11.93 -3.77
C ALA A 248 -9.54 12.50 -2.67
N PRO A 249 -10.10 12.97 -1.54
CA PRO A 249 -9.32 13.36 -0.38
C PRO A 249 -8.27 12.29 0.00
N ALA A 250 -7.09 12.73 0.39
CA ALA A 250 -5.96 11.84 0.61
C ALA A 250 -5.44 11.87 2.05
N LEU A 251 -5.15 10.68 2.60
CA LEU A 251 -4.20 10.52 3.68
C LEU A 251 -2.91 9.98 3.11
N VAL A 252 -1.81 10.71 3.29
CA VAL A 252 -0.48 10.27 2.88
C VAL A 252 0.38 10.07 4.12
N LEU A 253 0.89 8.86 4.31
CA LEU A 253 1.87 8.54 5.36
C LEU A 253 3.26 8.42 4.73
N THR A 254 4.30 8.90 5.40
CA THR A 254 5.70 8.80 4.93
C THR A 254 6.65 8.51 6.08
N CYS A 255 7.77 7.86 5.80
CA CYS A 255 8.75 7.38 6.80
C CYS A 255 10.10 8.07 6.63
N GLY A 256 10.69 8.63 7.68
CA GLY A 256 11.92 9.42 7.56
C GLY A 256 13.15 8.62 7.12
N PHE A 257 13.23 7.35 7.52
CA PHE A 257 14.30 6.40 7.18
C PHE A 257 13.89 5.47 6.03
N ASP A 258 13.36 6.06 4.96
CA ASP A 258 12.87 5.37 3.77
C ASP A 258 13.43 6.04 2.50
N PRO A 259 13.97 5.29 1.52
CA PRO A 259 14.31 5.82 0.20
C PRO A 259 13.16 6.59 -0.47
N LEU A 260 11.91 6.20 -0.22
CA LEU A 260 10.69 6.77 -0.85
C LEU A 260 10.20 8.06 -0.17
N TYR A 261 10.85 8.49 0.91
CA TYR A 261 10.37 9.62 1.72
C TYR A 261 10.13 10.90 0.91
N ALA A 262 11.10 11.31 0.09
CA ALA A 262 11.03 12.55 -0.66
C ALA A 262 9.94 12.52 -1.74
N GLU A 263 9.78 11.40 -2.45
CA GLU A 263 8.77 11.27 -3.50
C GLU A 263 7.35 11.20 -2.92
N GLY A 264 7.14 10.48 -1.81
CA GLY A 264 5.85 10.48 -1.11
C GLY A 264 5.44 11.87 -0.60
N ASN A 265 6.40 12.64 -0.07
CA ASN A 265 6.16 14.03 0.33
C ASN A 265 5.81 14.91 -0.88
N ALA A 266 6.56 14.78 -1.97
CA ALA A 266 6.30 15.52 -3.20
C ALA A 266 4.91 15.23 -3.76
N TYR A 267 4.45 13.98 -3.69
CA TYR A 267 3.10 13.60 -4.12
C TYR A 267 2.02 14.27 -3.27
N ALA A 268 2.16 14.24 -1.94
CA ALA A 268 1.24 14.94 -1.03
C ALA A 268 1.19 16.45 -1.30
N GLU A 269 2.35 17.08 -1.53
CA GLU A 269 2.42 18.50 -1.90
C GLU A 269 1.73 18.80 -3.24
N ARG A 270 1.91 17.96 -4.25
CA ARG A 270 1.25 18.13 -5.56
C ARG A 270 -0.27 18.02 -5.45
N LEU A 271 -0.78 17.06 -4.69
CA LEU A 271 -2.22 16.94 -4.41
C LEU A 271 -2.76 18.21 -3.73
N ALA A 272 -2.09 18.67 -2.67
CA ALA A 272 -2.51 19.86 -1.93
C ALA A 272 -2.50 21.12 -2.81
N ARG A 273 -1.45 21.31 -3.64
CA ARG A 273 -1.37 22.44 -4.59
C ARG A 273 -2.46 22.40 -5.66
N ALA A 274 -2.95 21.21 -6.00
CA ALA A 274 -4.08 21.04 -6.93
C ALA A 274 -5.46 21.18 -6.26
N GLY A 275 -5.51 21.53 -4.97
CA GLY A 275 -6.76 21.75 -4.22
C GLY A 275 -7.41 20.49 -3.66
N VAL A 276 -6.73 19.34 -3.70
CA VAL A 276 -7.21 18.11 -3.06
C VAL A 276 -7.06 18.27 -1.54
N PRO A 277 -8.08 17.92 -0.72
CA PRO A 277 -7.91 17.85 0.72
C PRO A 277 -6.90 16.75 1.09
N VAL A 278 -5.78 17.13 1.72
CA VAL A 278 -4.71 16.21 2.09
C VAL A 278 -4.41 16.28 3.58
N LEU A 279 -4.42 15.13 4.25
CA LEU A 279 -3.76 14.93 5.53
C LEU A 279 -2.42 14.22 5.27
N HIS A 280 -1.31 14.90 5.52
CA HIS A 280 0.03 14.32 5.34
C HIS A 280 0.71 14.14 6.69
N ILE A 281 1.07 12.91 7.01
CA ILE A 281 1.68 12.54 8.30
C ILE A 281 3.07 11.94 8.02
N GLN A 282 4.08 12.54 8.64
CA GLN A 282 5.47 12.13 8.50
C GLN A 282 5.91 11.41 9.78
N TYR A 283 6.05 10.09 9.70
CA TYR A 283 6.69 9.25 10.72
C TYR A 283 8.21 9.35 10.56
N ARG A 284 8.78 10.46 11.02
CA ARG A 284 10.18 10.85 10.75
C ARG A 284 11.23 9.93 11.36
N ASP A 285 10.85 9.15 12.37
CA ASP A 285 11.68 8.21 13.12
C ASP A 285 11.48 6.75 12.68
N GLN A 286 10.59 6.49 11.72
CA GLN A 286 10.24 5.14 11.27
C GLN A 286 10.95 4.74 9.95
N ILE A 287 11.06 3.42 9.76
CA ILE A 287 11.53 2.77 8.53
C ILE A 287 10.39 2.41 7.58
N HIS A 288 10.74 2.12 6.33
CA HIS A 288 9.80 1.57 5.35
C HIS A 288 9.16 0.26 5.86
N GLY A 289 7.84 0.12 5.64
CA GLY A 289 7.09 -1.08 6.01
C GLY A 289 6.69 -1.18 7.48
N PHE A 290 6.99 -0.17 8.32
CA PHE A 290 6.74 -0.22 9.77
C PHE A 290 5.31 -0.62 10.16
N LEU A 291 4.31 -0.23 9.35
CA LEU A 291 2.91 -0.55 9.59
C LEU A 291 2.64 -2.07 9.56
N MET A 292 3.38 -2.82 8.75
CA MET A 292 3.23 -4.28 8.64
C MET A 292 3.93 -5.03 9.78
N TRP A 293 4.78 -4.34 10.56
CA TRP A 293 5.52 -4.90 11.69
C TRP A 293 4.82 -4.65 13.04
N ALA A 294 3.49 -4.69 13.04
CA ALA A 294 2.65 -4.25 14.17
C ALA A 294 2.80 -5.09 15.46
N GLU A 295 3.46 -6.24 15.43
CA GLU A 295 3.81 -6.99 16.64
C GLU A 295 5.01 -6.39 17.37
N LYS A 296 5.90 -5.71 16.64
CA LYS A 296 7.14 -5.14 17.18
C LYS A 296 7.16 -3.63 17.21
N VAL A 297 6.47 -2.96 16.30
CA VAL A 297 6.53 -1.50 16.15
C VAL A 297 5.25 -0.85 16.66
N GLY A 298 5.32 -0.20 17.82
CA GLY A 298 4.16 0.46 18.43
C GLY A 298 3.55 1.58 17.56
N ALA A 299 4.36 2.24 16.74
CA ALA A 299 3.89 3.26 15.79
C ALA A 299 2.89 2.71 14.75
N ALA A 300 2.90 1.40 14.47
CA ALA A 300 1.96 0.79 13.52
C ALA A 300 0.50 0.91 13.99
N GLU A 301 0.22 0.71 15.28
CA GLU A 301 -1.13 0.88 15.83
C GLU A 301 -1.57 2.34 15.82
N GLN A 302 -0.63 3.28 16.04
CA GLN A 302 -0.91 4.71 15.94
C GLN A 302 -1.29 5.09 14.50
N ALA A 303 -0.55 4.59 13.52
CA ALA A 303 -0.85 4.81 12.10
C ALA A 303 -2.20 4.19 11.71
N LEU A 304 -2.50 2.97 12.17
CA LEU A 304 -3.81 2.35 11.99
C LEU A 304 -4.94 3.21 12.59
N ALA A 305 -4.77 3.74 13.80
CA ALA A 305 -5.77 4.59 14.45
C ALA A 305 -6.02 5.89 13.65
N GLN A 306 -4.98 6.50 13.10
CA GLN A 306 -5.11 7.68 12.24
C GLN A 306 -5.84 7.36 10.92
N ILE A 307 -5.50 6.23 10.29
CA ILE A 307 -6.18 5.74 9.08
C ILE A 307 -7.67 5.48 9.37
N VAL A 308 -7.98 4.83 10.49
CA VAL A 308 -9.36 4.61 10.94
C VAL A 308 -10.09 5.93 11.16
N GLY A 309 -9.45 6.91 11.79
CA GLY A 309 -10.04 8.25 11.98
C GLY A 309 -10.40 8.90 10.65
N GLU A 310 -9.48 8.91 9.69
CA GLU A 310 -9.71 9.49 8.37
C GLU A 310 -10.80 8.75 7.58
N LEU A 311 -10.71 7.43 7.50
CA LEU A 311 -11.70 6.63 6.78
C LEU A 311 -13.10 6.77 7.39
N ARG A 312 -13.21 6.84 8.72
CA ARG A 312 -14.49 7.10 9.39
C ARG A 312 -15.08 8.44 8.98
N HIS A 313 -14.26 9.48 8.91
CA HIS A 313 -14.70 10.80 8.46
C HIS A 313 -15.14 10.81 6.99
N ARG A 314 -14.46 10.07 6.11
CA ARG A 314 -14.70 10.12 4.66
C ARG A 314 -15.79 9.19 4.16
N LEU A 315 -15.92 7.99 4.73
CA LEU A 315 -16.87 6.97 4.27
C LEU A 315 -18.28 7.16 4.85
N PHE A 316 -18.41 7.85 5.98
CA PHE A 316 -19.67 7.98 6.72
C PHE A 316 -20.22 9.41 6.80
N ALA A 317 -19.52 10.38 6.19
CA ALA A 317 -20.08 11.71 5.95
C ALA A 317 -21.02 11.73 4.72
#